data_AF-A0A4Y6S4R2-F1
#
_entry.id   AF-A0A4Y6S4R2-F1
#
_cell.length_a   1.000
_cell.length_b   1.000
_cell.length_c   1.000
_cell.angle_alpha   90.00
_cell.angle_beta   90.00
_cell.angle_gamma   90.00
#
_symmetry.space_group_name_H-M   'P 1'
#
loop_
_entity.id
_entity.type
_entity.pdbx_description
1 polymer ?
#
loop_
_entity_poly.entity_id
_entity_poly.type
_entity_poly.pdbx_seq_one_letter_code
_entity_poly.pdbx_strand_id
1 'polypeptide(L)'
;MTVLSSVMCLIAAAAIYAALPSPQPASGAIRPVSKPSVLVLDMIGFGFGLIFLPPAIIGMATAHGVLAVLALLCLVPASLSLVFFTVAVRQETSWVRFFGNGFEFTQFGLRVRVPYNELEKVSVRQWHASGAVAWFQSTIGSSGRKKAVLLNGEQTTKTLVFRRKDGSVFTISSELIPDLQRVLIGMDRAEIELPEGISEWQRKKIRRRREKMYAEPRPEPKSEQLDVARIAALIEHARRNA
;
A
#
# COMPACT_ATOMS: atom_id res chain seq x y z
N MET A 1 11.69 -44.54 -6.03
CA MET A 1 11.00 -44.23 -4.75
C MET A 1 9.60 -44.83 -4.79
N THR A 2 8.99 -45.13 -3.65
CA THR A 2 7.61 -45.68 -3.60
C THR A 2 6.56 -44.58 -3.71
N VAL A 3 5.38 -44.90 -4.26
CA VAL A 3 4.25 -43.96 -4.38
C VAL A 3 3.82 -43.42 -3.01
N LEU A 4 3.87 -44.27 -1.97
CA LEU A 4 3.62 -43.85 -0.60
C LEU A 4 4.58 -42.75 -0.12
N SER A 5 5.88 -42.87 -0.44
CA SER A 5 6.89 -41.88 -0.07
C SER A 5 6.68 -40.55 -0.77
N SER A 6 6.35 -40.53 -2.08
CA SER A 6 6.05 -39.28 -2.76
C SER A 6 4.78 -38.63 -2.23
N VAL A 7 3.71 -39.38 -1.96
CA VAL A 7 2.48 -38.85 -1.32
C VAL A 7 2.78 -38.27 0.07
N MET A 8 3.57 -38.95 0.91
CA MET A 8 3.98 -38.44 2.21
C MET A 8 4.75 -37.11 2.11
N CYS A 9 5.66 -36.97 1.14
CA CYS A 9 6.38 -35.71 0.90
C CYS A 9 5.46 -34.56 0.47
N LEU A 10 4.39 -34.83 -0.27
CA LEU A 10 3.41 -33.81 -0.66
C LEU A 10 2.53 -33.36 0.50
N ILE A 11 2.07 -34.31 1.33
CA ILE A 11 1.34 -34.00 2.57
C ILE A 11 2.24 -33.19 3.50
N ALA A 12 3.52 -33.56 3.65
CA ALA A 12 4.48 -32.80 4.45
C ALA A 12 4.72 -31.39 3.89
N ALA A 13 4.89 -31.22 2.58
CA ALA A 13 5.05 -29.90 1.96
C ALA A 13 3.82 -29.00 2.16
N ALA A 14 2.62 -29.54 1.98
CA ALA A 14 1.36 -28.83 2.23
C ALA A 14 1.17 -28.47 3.70
N ALA A 15 1.52 -29.37 4.63
CA ALA A 15 1.46 -29.13 6.07
C ALA A 15 2.47 -28.06 6.52
N ILE A 16 3.71 -28.08 6.00
CA ILE A 16 4.73 -27.06 6.26
C ILE A 16 4.24 -25.70 5.75
N TYR A 17 3.72 -25.64 4.53
CA TYR A 17 3.16 -24.40 3.96
C TYR A 17 2.00 -23.86 4.80
N ALA A 18 1.04 -24.71 5.20
CA ALA A 18 -0.09 -24.32 6.03
C ALA A 18 0.30 -23.90 7.46
N ALA A 19 1.46 -24.36 7.95
CA ALA A 19 2.02 -23.99 9.24
C ALA A 19 2.91 -22.72 9.21
N LEU A 20 3.16 -22.12 8.04
CA LEU A 20 3.91 -20.86 7.95
C LEU A 20 3.12 -19.71 8.63
N PRO A 21 3.77 -18.89 9.48
CA PRO A 21 3.08 -17.82 10.19
C PRO A 21 2.64 -16.73 9.21
N SER A 22 1.32 -16.52 9.09
CA SER A 22 0.75 -15.50 8.21
C SER A 22 1.11 -14.08 8.70
N PRO A 23 1.66 -13.20 7.84
CA PRO A 23 2.18 -11.89 8.26
C PRO A 23 1.03 -10.91 8.51
N GLN A 24 0.58 -10.82 9.76
CA GLN A 24 -0.53 -9.95 10.13
C GLN A 24 -0.23 -8.46 9.80
N PRO A 25 -1.17 -7.74 9.17
CA PRO A 25 -1.00 -6.32 8.84
C PRO A 25 -1.10 -5.45 10.10
N ALA A 26 -0.44 -4.30 10.11
CA ALA A 26 -0.58 -3.34 11.20
C ALA A 26 -2.02 -2.79 11.29
N SER A 27 -2.52 -2.53 12.51
CA SER A 27 -3.91 -2.07 12.71
C SER A 27 -4.21 -0.76 11.95
N GLY A 28 -5.18 -0.80 11.04
CA GLY A 28 -5.51 0.29 10.11
C GLY A 28 -4.66 0.36 8.84
N ALA A 29 -3.85 -0.65 8.54
CA ALA A 29 -3.24 -0.84 7.22
C ALA A 29 -4.23 -1.41 6.21
N ILE A 30 -4.12 -0.98 4.96
CA ILE A 30 -4.90 -1.42 3.81
C ILE A 30 -4.03 -2.34 2.95
N ARG A 31 -4.56 -3.51 2.60
CA ARG A 31 -4.00 -4.45 1.61
C ARG A 31 -4.65 -4.22 0.24
N PRO A 32 -3.95 -4.49 -0.89
CA PRO A 32 -4.57 -4.49 -2.21
C PRO A 32 -5.52 -5.70 -2.33
N VAL A 33 -6.61 -5.57 -3.08
CA VAL A 33 -7.52 -6.71 -3.33
C VAL A 33 -6.87 -7.64 -4.37
N SER A 34 -6.44 -8.81 -3.93
CA SER A 34 -5.84 -9.83 -4.79
C SER A 34 -6.88 -10.51 -5.68
N LYS A 35 -6.72 -10.33 -7.00
CA LYS A 35 -7.45 -11.06 -8.05
C LYS A 35 -6.43 -11.60 -9.07
N PRO A 36 -6.26 -12.92 -9.23
CA PRO A 36 -6.80 -14.00 -8.39
C PRO A 36 -6.28 -13.94 -6.95
N SER A 37 -6.87 -14.73 -6.06
CA SER A 37 -6.49 -14.79 -4.65
C SER A 37 -5.17 -15.53 -4.43
N VAL A 38 -4.52 -15.24 -3.29
CA VAL A 38 -3.24 -15.82 -2.86
C VAL A 38 -3.26 -17.35 -2.95
N LEU A 39 -4.25 -18.00 -2.32
CA LEU A 39 -4.39 -19.46 -2.36
C LEU A 39 -4.48 -20.04 -3.78
N VAL A 40 -5.15 -19.35 -4.73
CA VAL A 40 -5.21 -19.80 -6.13
C VAL A 40 -3.84 -19.67 -6.81
N LEU A 41 -3.09 -18.62 -6.51
CA LEU A 41 -1.73 -18.43 -7.02
C LEU A 41 -0.77 -19.49 -6.47
N ASP A 42 -0.87 -19.80 -5.18
CA ASP A 42 -0.05 -20.84 -4.56
C ASP A 42 -0.43 -22.24 -5.06
N MET A 43 -1.71 -22.55 -5.27
CA MET A 43 -2.12 -23.79 -5.95
C MET A 43 -1.55 -23.91 -7.37
N ILE A 44 -1.54 -22.82 -8.14
CA ILE A 44 -0.92 -22.79 -9.48
C ILE A 44 0.59 -22.97 -9.37
N GLY A 45 1.24 -22.31 -8.42
CA GLY A 45 2.68 -22.44 -8.14
C GLY A 45 3.07 -23.87 -7.77
N PHE A 46 2.34 -24.49 -6.84
CA PHE A 46 2.50 -25.90 -6.48
C PHE A 46 2.22 -26.83 -7.66
N GLY A 47 1.22 -26.55 -8.50
CA GLY A 47 0.94 -27.32 -9.71
C GLY A 47 2.11 -27.34 -10.70
N PHE A 48 2.65 -26.16 -11.05
CA PHE A 48 3.83 -26.05 -11.92
C PHE A 48 5.08 -26.69 -11.29
N GLY A 49 5.31 -26.49 -9.99
CA GLY A 49 6.41 -27.11 -9.27
C GLY A 49 6.31 -28.63 -9.27
N LEU A 50 5.16 -29.18 -8.87
CA LEU A 50 4.94 -30.62 -8.73
C LEU A 50 4.98 -31.38 -10.06
N ILE A 51 4.41 -30.81 -11.13
CA ILE A 51 4.33 -31.51 -12.42
C ILE A 51 5.69 -31.49 -13.14
N PHE A 52 6.42 -30.37 -13.08
CA PHE A 52 7.59 -30.17 -13.95
C PHE A 52 8.95 -30.27 -13.24
N LEU A 53 9.05 -30.02 -11.93
CA LEU A 53 10.33 -30.10 -11.22
C LEU A 53 10.84 -31.55 -11.01
N PRO A 54 10.00 -32.54 -10.62
CA PRO A 54 10.45 -33.92 -10.48
C PRO A 54 10.97 -34.57 -11.79
N PRO A 55 10.30 -34.49 -12.96
CA PRO A 55 10.84 -35.06 -14.19
C PRO A 55 12.10 -34.33 -14.68
N ALA A 56 12.24 -33.02 -14.40
CA ALA A 56 13.47 -32.30 -14.69
C ALA A 56 14.64 -32.83 -13.86
N ILE A 57 14.51 -32.89 -12.53
CA ILE A 57 15.58 -33.35 -11.62
C ILE A 57 15.92 -34.81 -11.87
N ILE A 58 14.92 -35.69 -11.98
CA ILE A 58 15.14 -37.13 -12.21
C ILE A 58 15.74 -37.35 -13.60
N GLY A 59 15.18 -36.73 -14.66
CA GLY A 59 15.68 -36.89 -16.02
C GLY A 59 17.10 -36.35 -16.21
N MET A 60 17.46 -35.24 -15.55
CA MET A 60 18.85 -34.76 -15.52
C MET A 60 19.80 -35.68 -14.74
N ALA A 61 19.31 -36.38 -13.72
CA ALA A 61 20.13 -37.29 -12.90
C ALA A 61 20.31 -38.69 -13.51
N THR A 62 19.34 -39.18 -14.31
CA THR A 62 19.34 -40.57 -14.82
C THR A 62 19.43 -40.70 -16.33
N ALA A 63 19.26 -39.63 -17.11
CA ALA A 63 19.32 -39.69 -18.57
C ALA A 63 20.60 -39.02 -19.13
N HIS A 64 20.94 -39.37 -20.37
CA HIS A 64 22.11 -38.85 -21.08
C HIS A 64 21.71 -38.37 -22.49
N GLY A 65 22.51 -37.47 -23.07
CA GLY A 65 22.27 -36.91 -24.40
C GLY A 65 20.92 -36.16 -24.50
N VAL A 66 20.20 -36.37 -25.60
CA VAL A 66 18.97 -35.63 -25.94
C VAL A 66 17.89 -35.72 -24.86
N LEU A 67 17.75 -36.88 -24.18
CA LEU A 67 16.77 -37.06 -23.11
C LEU A 67 17.05 -36.17 -21.88
N ALA A 68 18.33 -35.91 -21.56
CA ALA A 68 18.69 -34.99 -20.50
C ALA A 68 18.37 -33.52 -20.87
N VAL A 69 18.52 -33.17 -22.15
CA VAL A 69 18.13 -31.84 -22.66
C VAL A 69 16.61 -31.64 -22.62
N LEU A 70 15.83 -32.67 -23.00
CA LEU A 70 14.38 -32.64 -22.90
C LEU A 70 13.89 -32.54 -21.44
N ALA A 71 14.54 -33.24 -20.51
CA ALA A 71 14.27 -33.10 -19.08
C ALA A 71 14.61 -31.68 -18.56
N LEU A 72 15.72 -31.09 -19.02
CA LEU A 72 16.11 -29.73 -18.66
C LEU A 72 15.11 -28.67 -19.19
N LEU A 73 14.44 -28.91 -20.32
CA LEU A 73 13.35 -28.04 -20.78
C LEU A 73 12.16 -27.99 -19.82
N CYS A 74 11.92 -29.03 -19.00
CA CYS A 74 10.90 -28.98 -17.95
C CYS A 74 11.22 -27.97 -16.83
N LEU A 75 12.48 -27.52 -16.68
CA LEU A 75 12.80 -26.40 -15.77
C LEU A 75 12.14 -25.08 -16.19
N VAL A 76 11.81 -24.90 -17.47
CA VAL A 76 11.18 -23.66 -17.97
C VAL A 76 9.77 -23.47 -17.36
N PRO A 77 8.80 -24.39 -17.53
CA PRO A 77 7.52 -24.29 -16.82
C PRO A 77 7.66 -24.45 -15.31
N ALA A 78 8.62 -25.23 -14.79
CA ALA A 78 8.85 -25.29 -13.34
C ALA A 78 9.25 -23.92 -12.76
N SER A 79 10.01 -23.10 -13.49
CA SER A 79 10.42 -21.75 -13.05
C SER A 79 9.25 -20.78 -12.85
N LEU A 80 8.11 -21.01 -13.51
CA LEU A 80 6.89 -20.22 -13.32
C LEU A 80 6.36 -20.35 -11.89
N SER A 81 6.59 -21.48 -11.21
CA SER A 81 6.20 -21.64 -9.79
C SER A 81 6.82 -20.55 -8.91
N LEU A 82 8.10 -20.21 -9.12
CA LEU A 82 8.79 -19.16 -8.39
C LEU A 82 8.16 -17.78 -8.64
N VAL A 83 7.67 -17.53 -9.86
CA VAL A 83 6.96 -16.28 -10.20
C VAL A 83 5.62 -16.21 -9.46
N PHE A 84 4.83 -17.29 -9.46
CA PHE A 84 3.55 -17.35 -8.75
C PHE A 84 3.72 -17.20 -7.23
N PHE A 85 4.67 -17.93 -6.61
CA PHE A 85 4.98 -17.79 -5.19
C PHE A 85 5.51 -16.39 -4.83
N THR A 86 6.36 -15.78 -5.67
CA THR A 86 6.84 -14.39 -5.45
C THR A 86 5.67 -13.40 -5.47
N VAL A 87 4.73 -13.57 -6.39
CA VAL A 87 3.50 -12.77 -6.48
C VAL A 87 2.61 -12.96 -5.25
N ALA A 88 2.36 -14.21 -4.84
CA ALA A 88 1.54 -14.54 -3.66
C ALA A 88 2.13 -13.95 -2.37
N VAL A 89 3.42 -14.17 -2.12
CA VAL A 89 4.15 -13.58 -0.96
C VAL A 89 4.08 -12.05 -0.99
N ARG A 90 4.19 -11.41 -2.16
CA ARG A 90 4.02 -9.95 -2.25
C ARG A 90 2.61 -9.51 -1.86
N GLN A 91 1.58 -10.19 -2.32
CA GLN A 91 0.18 -9.83 -2.05
C GLN A 91 -0.16 -9.96 -0.56
N GLU A 92 0.33 -11.00 0.12
CA GLU A 92 0.19 -11.12 1.59
C GLU A 92 0.97 -10.02 2.34
N THR A 93 2.23 -9.81 1.97
CA THR A 93 3.15 -8.96 2.75
C THR A 93 3.04 -7.46 2.46
N SER A 94 2.43 -7.05 1.36
CA SER A 94 2.40 -5.63 0.94
C SER A 94 1.13 -4.90 1.39
N TRP A 95 1.31 -3.79 2.08
CA TRP A 95 0.23 -2.96 2.62
C TRP A 95 0.66 -1.51 2.80
N VAL A 96 -0.31 -0.59 2.86
CA VAL A 96 -0.08 0.82 3.18
C VAL A 96 -0.91 1.24 4.38
N ARG A 97 -0.36 2.07 5.26
CA ARG A 97 -1.03 2.60 6.45
C ARG A 97 -0.87 4.10 6.51
N PHE A 98 -1.97 4.84 6.57
CA PHE A 98 -1.95 6.30 6.63
C PHE A 98 -2.06 6.81 8.06
N PHE A 99 -1.35 7.91 8.35
CA PHE A 99 -1.32 8.59 9.63
C PHE A 99 -1.53 10.10 9.44
N GLY A 100 -1.71 10.82 10.55
CA GLY A 100 -1.86 12.28 10.53
C GLY A 100 -0.64 13.04 9.99
N ASN A 101 0.56 12.44 10.02
CA ASN A 101 1.82 13.07 9.61
C ASN A 101 2.58 12.35 8.48
N GLY A 102 2.00 11.32 7.86
CA GLY A 102 2.67 10.54 6.81
C GLY A 102 1.97 9.23 6.51
N PHE A 103 2.67 8.33 5.83
CA PHE A 103 2.26 6.94 5.60
C PHE A 103 3.40 5.96 5.91
N GLU A 104 3.06 4.69 6.14
CA GLU A 104 3.96 3.55 6.20
C GLU A 104 3.60 2.63 5.04
N PHE A 105 4.57 2.31 4.19
CA PHE A 105 4.42 1.41 3.05
C PHE A 105 5.25 0.15 3.30
N THR A 106 4.65 -1.01 3.09
CA THR A 106 5.36 -2.30 3.15
C THR A 106 5.34 -2.96 1.78
N GLN A 107 6.49 -3.47 1.32
CA GLN A 107 6.62 -4.28 0.11
C GLN A 107 7.53 -5.48 0.42
N PHE A 108 7.09 -6.71 0.14
CA PHE A 108 7.85 -7.93 0.49
C PHE A 108 8.29 -7.97 1.98
N GLY A 109 7.44 -7.47 2.88
CA GLY A 109 7.73 -7.36 4.32
C GLY A 109 8.68 -6.21 4.71
N LEU A 110 9.42 -5.62 3.77
CA LEU A 110 10.25 -4.44 4.01
C LEU A 110 9.38 -3.21 4.21
N ARG A 111 9.47 -2.58 5.38
CA ARG A 111 8.66 -1.41 5.77
C ARG A 111 9.44 -0.11 5.58
N VAL A 112 8.78 0.90 5.02
CA VAL A 112 9.31 2.25 4.85
C VAL A 112 8.26 3.25 5.35
N ARG A 113 8.62 4.05 6.36
CA ARG A 113 7.79 5.17 6.82
C ARG A 113 8.20 6.45 6.09
N VAL A 114 7.22 7.15 5.53
CA VAL A 114 7.39 8.40 4.78
C VAL A 114 6.54 9.48 5.46
N PRO A 115 7.14 10.41 6.22
CA PRO A 115 6.42 11.56 6.75
C PRO A 115 6.16 12.58 5.63
N TYR A 116 5.06 13.34 5.72
CA TYR A 116 4.64 14.22 4.61
C TYR A 116 5.68 15.31 4.30
N ASN A 117 6.40 15.84 5.30
CA ASN A 117 7.45 16.86 5.12
C ASN A 117 8.68 16.38 4.31
N GLU A 118 8.86 15.07 4.11
CA GLU A 118 9.89 14.50 3.23
C GLU A 118 9.43 14.34 1.76
N LEU A 119 8.16 14.63 1.46
CA LEU A 119 7.67 14.65 0.10
C LEU A 119 8.22 15.86 -0.67
N GLU A 120 8.58 15.61 -1.92
CA GLU A 120 8.96 16.62 -2.92
C GLU A 120 7.73 17.08 -3.70
N LYS A 121 6.91 16.12 -4.16
CA LYS A 121 5.73 16.37 -4.98
C LYS A 121 4.76 15.20 -4.90
N VAL A 122 3.46 15.49 -5.00
CA VAL A 122 2.42 14.48 -5.20
C VAL A 122 1.62 14.82 -6.47
N SER A 123 1.31 13.82 -7.28
CA SER A 123 0.55 13.99 -8.53
C SER A 123 -0.55 12.95 -8.65
N VAL A 124 -1.70 13.34 -9.21
CA VAL A 124 -2.74 12.38 -9.61
C VAL A 124 -2.35 11.80 -10.97
N ARG A 125 -2.33 10.47 -11.11
CA ARG A 125 -2.23 9.80 -12.41
C ARG A 125 -3.36 8.81 -12.59
N GLN A 126 -3.99 8.83 -13.77
CA GLN A 126 -4.87 7.75 -14.18
C GLN A 126 -3.99 6.62 -14.73
N TRP A 127 -4.13 5.43 -14.17
CA TRP A 127 -3.45 4.24 -14.65
C TRP A 127 -4.45 3.35 -15.39
N HIS A 128 -4.03 2.86 -16.56
CA HIS A 128 -4.81 2.02 -17.46
C HIS A 128 -3.94 0.83 -17.86
N ALA A 129 -4.42 -0.38 -17.63
CA ALA A 129 -3.73 -1.61 -18.04
C ALA A 129 -4.75 -2.75 -18.24
N SER A 130 -4.50 -3.62 -19.22
CA SER A 130 -5.43 -4.69 -19.58
C SER A 130 -5.23 -5.95 -18.72
N GLY A 131 -6.19 -6.23 -17.85
CA GLY A 131 -6.37 -7.53 -17.17
C GLY A 131 -5.10 -8.15 -16.59
N ALA A 132 -4.62 -9.24 -17.18
CA ALA A 132 -3.40 -9.94 -16.74
C ALA A 132 -2.14 -9.07 -16.78
N VAL A 133 -2.03 -8.11 -17.70
CA VAL A 133 -0.92 -7.15 -17.75
C VAL A 133 -1.03 -6.14 -16.61
N ALA A 134 -2.24 -5.73 -16.22
CA ALA A 134 -2.45 -4.91 -15.03
C ALA A 134 -1.99 -5.65 -13.77
N TRP A 135 -2.46 -6.89 -13.58
CA TRP A 135 -2.06 -7.75 -12.46
C TRP A 135 -0.54 -8.00 -12.42
N PHE A 136 0.10 -8.24 -13.56
CA PHE A 136 1.55 -8.44 -13.63
C PHE A 136 2.31 -7.14 -13.32
N GLN A 137 1.89 -5.99 -13.86
CA GLN A 137 2.55 -4.70 -13.58
C GLN A 137 2.32 -4.25 -12.13
N SER A 138 1.14 -4.44 -11.56
CA SER A 138 0.87 -4.11 -10.16
C SER A 138 1.64 -5.01 -9.19
N THR A 139 1.92 -6.27 -9.56
CA THR A 139 2.57 -7.25 -8.68
C THR A 139 4.07 -7.48 -8.96
N ILE A 140 4.60 -7.11 -10.12
CA ILE A 140 6.05 -7.26 -10.46
C ILE A 140 6.69 -5.94 -10.92
N GLY A 141 5.92 -4.99 -11.47
CA GLY A 141 6.42 -3.72 -12.05
C GLY A 141 7.09 -2.72 -11.08
N SER A 142 7.20 -3.02 -9.78
CA SER A 142 7.90 -2.21 -8.77
C SER A 142 9.13 -2.90 -8.17
N SER A 143 9.86 -3.62 -9.02
CA SER A 143 11.14 -4.30 -8.71
C SER A 143 12.34 -3.33 -8.50
N GLY A 144 12.09 -2.09 -8.08
CA GLY A 144 13.13 -1.09 -7.87
C GLY A 144 13.18 -0.62 -6.42
N ARG A 145 14.37 -0.59 -5.80
CA ARG A 145 14.56 -0.11 -4.41
C ARG A 145 14.03 1.32 -4.13
N LYS A 146 13.80 2.12 -5.18
CA LYS A 146 13.21 3.47 -5.13
C LYS A 146 11.79 3.57 -5.72
N LYS A 147 11.12 2.45 -6.04
CA LYS A 147 9.77 2.45 -6.64
C LYS A 147 8.88 1.43 -5.94
N ALA A 148 7.86 1.93 -5.27
CA ALA A 148 6.87 1.15 -4.55
C ALA A 148 5.49 1.33 -5.19
N VAL A 149 4.76 0.24 -5.43
CA VAL A 149 3.47 0.29 -6.14
C VAL A 149 2.45 -0.61 -5.43
N LEU A 150 1.35 -0.01 -4.98
CA LEU A 150 0.16 -0.67 -4.44
C LEU A 150 -1.05 -0.23 -5.26
N LEU A 151 -1.50 -1.13 -6.14
CA LEU A 151 -2.64 -0.88 -7.01
C LEU A 151 -3.76 -1.86 -6.70
N ASN A 152 -5.00 -1.37 -6.78
CA ASN A 152 -6.17 -2.23 -6.95
C ASN A 152 -6.04 -2.97 -8.31
N GLY A 153 -6.48 -4.23 -8.37
CA GLY A 153 -6.27 -5.12 -9.53
C GLY A 153 -7.20 -4.85 -10.72
N GLU A 154 -7.60 -3.59 -10.93
CA GLU A 154 -8.65 -3.19 -11.87
C GLU A 154 -8.07 -2.53 -13.13
N GLN A 155 -8.84 -2.56 -14.23
CA GLN A 155 -8.34 -2.19 -15.55
C GLN A 155 -8.03 -0.69 -15.69
N THR A 156 -8.78 0.13 -14.96
CA THR A 156 -8.59 1.57 -14.87
C THR A 156 -8.66 1.98 -13.41
N THR A 157 -7.70 2.77 -12.95
CA THR A 157 -7.61 3.14 -11.53
C THR A 157 -7.00 4.52 -11.38
N LYS A 158 -7.55 5.34 -10.49
CA LYS A 158 -6.95 6.63 -10.14
C LYS A 158 -5.89 6.40 -9.08
N THR A 159 -4.71 6.98 -9.27
CA THR A 159 -3.53 6.76 -8.41
C THR A 159 -2.96 8.08 -7.93
N LEU A 160 -2.50 8.09 -6.68
CA LEU A 160 -1.62 9.13 -6.16
C LEU A 160 -0.18 8.64 -6.26
N VAL A 161 0.64 9.42 -6.94
CA VAL A 161 2.08 9.20 -7.05
C VAL A 161 2.78 10.19 -6.14
N PHE A 162 3.23 9.70 -4.99
CA PHE A 162 4.00 10.44 -4.00
C PHE A 162 5.49 10.30 -4.33
N ARG A 163 6.20 11.41 -4.56
CA ARG A 163 7.66 11.44 -4.65
C ARG A 163 8.26 12.00 -3.36
N ARG A 164 9.22 11.29 -2.79
CA ARG A 164 10.06 11.71 -1.66
C ARG A 164 11.33 12.37 -2.18
N LYS A 165 11.91 13.30 -1.41
CA LYS A 165 13.11 14.10 -1.74
C LYS A 165 14.39 13.28 -2.03
N ASP A 166 14.41 11.99 -1.70
CA ASP A 166 15.48 11.05 -2.07
C ASP A 166 15.30 10.44 -3.49
N GLY A 167 14.28 10.87 -4.23
CA GLY A 167 13.90 10.33 -5.54
C GLY A 167 13.12 9.02 -5.49
N SER A 168 12.71 8.55 -4.31
CA SER A 168 11.80 7.40 -4.20
C SER A 168 10.35 7.77 -4.51
N VAL A 169 9.62 6.83 -5.11
CA VAL A 169 8.28 7.03 -5.68
C VAL A 169 7.35 5.95 -5.19
N PHE A 170 6.25 6.35 -4.56
CA PHE A 170 5.20 5.48 -4.02
C PHE A 170 3.91 5.76 -4.81
N THR A 171 3.43 4.76 -5.55
CA THR A 171 2.16 4.83 -6.30
C THR A 171 1.10 4.05 -5.55
N ILE A 172 0.02 4.72 -5.14
CA ILE A 172 -1.07 4.11 -4.36
C ILE A 172 -2.40 4.43 -5.05
N SER A 173 -3.25 3.43 -5.31
CA SER A 173 -4.61 3.63 -5.81
C SER A 173 -5.44 4.46 -4.83
N SER A 174 -6.13 5.50 -5.30
CA SER A 174 -6.97 6.36 -4.44
C SER A 174 -8.16 5.62 -3.84
N GLU A 175 -8.63 4.54 -4.48
CA GLU A 175 -9.66 3.64 -3.93
C GLU A 175 -9.21 2.92 -2.65
N LEU A 176 -7.90 2.69 -2.47
CA LEU A 176 -7.32 2.05 -1.28
C LEU A 176 -7.13 3.03 -0.11
N ILE A 177 -7.55 4.29 -0.23
CA ILE A 177 -7.35 5.34 0.78
C ILE A 177 -8.70 5.65 1.46
N PRO A 178 -9.02 5.04 2.62
CA PRO A 178 -10.37 5.07 3.20
C PRO A 178 -10.82 6.47 3.64
N ASP A 179 -9.90 7.37 3.94
CA ASP A 179 -10.17 8.81 4.10
C ASP A 179 -9.11 9.64 3.36
N LEU A 180 -9.28 9.71 2.03
CA LEU A 180 -8.49 10.56 1.17
C LEU A 180 -8.54 12.05 1.59
N GLN A 181 -9.64 12.54 2.16
CA GLN A 181 -9.73 13.94 2.58
C GLN A 181 -8.81 14.22 3.78
N ARG A 182 -8.76 13.31 4.77
CA ARG A 182 -7.85 13.42 5.91
C ARG A 182 -6.39 13.29 5.53
N VAL A 183 -6.05 12.45 4.54
CA VAL A 183 -4.68 12.38 3.97
C VAL A 183 -4.30 13.72 3.32
N LEU A 184 -5.17 14.27 2.46
CA LEU A 184 -4.92 15.56 1.81
C LEU A 184 -4.84 16.74 2.80
N ILE A 185 -5.66 16.73 3.86
CA ILE A 185 -5.58 17.71 4.96
C ILE A 185 -4.29 17.54 5.78
N GLY A 186 -3.78 16.31 5.95
CA GLY A 186 -2.48 16.05 6.56
C GLY A 186 -1.32 16.60 5.73
N MET A 187 -1.40 16.52 4.40
CA MET A 187 -0.44 17.13 3.47
C MET A 187 -0.50 18.66 3.49
N ASP A 188 -1.68 19.27 3.36
CA ASP A 188 -1.89 20.73 3.40
C ASP A 188 -1.62 21.33 4.80
N ARG A 189 -1.55 20.49 5.86
CA ARG A 189 -1.00 20.86 7.18
C ARG A 189 0.53 20.75 7.24
N ALA A 190 1.14 19.84 6.49
CA ALA A 190 2.60 19.67 6.41
C ALA A 190 3.27 20.56 5.35
N GLU A 191 2.56 21.62 4.91
CA GLU A 191 2.99 22.61 3.90
C GLU A 191 3.34 22.01 2.52
N ILE A 192 2.91 20.77 2.26
CA ILE A 192 3.08 20.11 0.96
C ILE A 192 1.97 20.56 0.01
N GLU A 193 2.34 20.92 -1.21
CA GLU A 193 1.37 21.26 -2.25
C GLU A 193 0.37 20.13 -2.50
N LEU A 194 -0.91 20.48 -2.54
CA LEU A 194 -1.97 19.54 -2.89
C LEU A 194 -1.78 19.03 -4.32
N PRO A 195 -2.11 17.75 -4.62
CA PRO A 195 -1.85 17.15 -5.91
C PRO A 195 -2.37 17.95 -7.12
N GLU A 196 -1.53 18.06 -8.13
CA GLU A 196 -1.94 18.46 -9.48
C GLU A 196 -3.02 17.49 -9.98
N GLY A 197 -4.15 18.04 -10.44
CA GLY A 197 -5.37 17.29 -10.79
C GLY A 197 -6.54 17.44 -9.80
N ILE A 198 -6.33 18.03 -8.61
CA ILE A 198 -7.41 18.43 -7.69
C ILE A 198 -7.87 19.85 -8.03
N SER A 199 -9.18 20.07 -8.18
CA SER A 199 -9.74 21.37 -8.58
C SER A 199 -9.59 22.45 -7.50
N GLU A 200 -9.53 23.72 -7.89
CA GLU A 200 -9.39 24.84 -6.94
C GLU A 200 -10.53 24.93 -5.91
N TRP A 201 -11.75 24.54 -6.27
CA TRP A 201 -12.85 24.43 -5.31
C TRP A 201 -12.58 23.34 -4.27
N GLN A 202 -12.04 22.19 -4.68
CA GLN A 202 -11.64 21.11 -3.76
C GLN A 202 -10.45 21.54 -2.88
N ARG A 203 -9.44 22.21 -3.44
CA ARG A 203 -8.29 22.78 -2.69
C ARG A 203 -8.78 23.77 -1.63
N LYS A 204 -9.66 24.71 -1.99
CA LYS A 204 -10.27 25.68 -1.07
C LYS A 204 -11.17 25.02 -0.01
N LYS A 205 -11.85 23.91 -0.35
CA LYS A 205 -12.62 23.10 0.60
C LYS A 205 -11.72 22.34 1.59
N ILE A 206 -10.57 21.82 1.13
CA ILE A 206 -9.56 21.15 1.96
C ILE A 206 -8.97 22.13 2.97
N ARG A 207 -8.48 23.30 2.52
CA ARG A 207 -7.94 24.37 3.40
C ARG A 207 -8.93 24.81 4.46
N ARG A 208 -10.18 25.12 4.06
CA ARG A 208 -11.29 25.42 5.00
C ARG A 208 -11.59 24.30 6.00
N ARG A 209 -11.33 23.03 5.66
CA ARG A 209 -11.54 21.89 6.56
C ARG A 209 -10.33 21.64 7.47
N ARG A 210 -9.10 21.90 6.99
CA ARG A 210 -7.89 22.01 7.82
C ARG A 210 -8.09 23.09 8.89
N GLU A 211 -8.47 24.30 8.48
CA GLU A 211 -8.80 25.41 9.36
C GLU A 211 -9.87 25.03 10.40
N LYS A 212 -10.96 24.37 10.01
CA LYS A 212 -12.00 23.95 10.97
C LYS A 212 -11.60 22.84 11.95
N MET A 213 -10.54 22.07 11.68
CA MET A 213 -10.11 20.96 12.56
C MET A 213 -8.80 21.25 13.31
N TYR A 214 -8.02 22.23 12.85
CA TYR A 214 -6.72 22.59 13.40
C TYR A 214 -6.53 24.11 13.56
N ALA A 215 -7.62 24.90 13.53
CA ALA A 215 -7.58 26.22 14.15
C ALA A 215 -7.23 26.03 15.63
N GLU A 216 -6.19 26.73 16.06
CA GLU A 216 -5.97 26.98 17.47
C GLU A 216 -7.26 27.62 18.04
N PRO A 217 -7.68 27.26 19.26
CA PRO A 217 -8.75 28.00 19.92
C PRO A 217 -8.31 29.47 19.95
N ARG A 218 -9.07 30.34 19.29
CA ARG A 218 -8.80 31.79 19.33
C ARG A 218 -8.69 32.17 20.81
N PRO A 219 -7.67 32.92 21.24
CA PRO A 219 -7.63 33.41 22.61
C PRO A 219 -8.94 34.14 22.85
N GLU A 220 -9.70 33.68 23.85
CA GLU A 220 -11.03 34.22 24.08
C GLU A 220 -10.90 35.72 24.33
N PRO A 221 -11.70 36.57 23.66
CA PRO A 221 -11.60 38.02 23.82
C PRO A 221 -11.96 38.34 25.27
N LYS A 222 -10.93 38.68 26.07
CA LYS A 222 -10.96 38.72 27.54
C LYS A 222 -12.29 39.26 28.07
N SER A 223 -13.16 38.33 28.49
CA SER A 223 -14.49 38.65 29.06
C SER A 223 -14.34 39.63 30.22
N GLU A 224 -13.35 39.39 31.08
CA GLU A 224 -12.88 40.26 32.15
C GLU A 224 -12.75 41.74 31.74
N GLN A 225 -12.22 42.05 30.55
CA GLN A 225 -12.04 43.43 30.10
C GLN A 225 -13.35 44.09 29.67
N LEU A 226 -14.29 43.33 29.11
CA LEU A 226 -15.63 43.81 28.76
C LEU A 226 -16.52 43.96 30.01
N ASP A 227 -16.41 43.04 30.96
CA ASP A 227 -17.16 43.11 32.21
C ASP A 227 -16.60 44.18 33.17
N VAL A 228 -15.28 44.39 33.23
CA VAL A 228 -14.71 45.56 33.93
C VAL A 228 -15.17 46.88 33.30
N ALA A 229 -15.21 46.98 31.97
CA ALA A 229 -15.74 48.18 31.30
C ALA A 229 -17.24 48.41 31.59
N ARG A 230 -18.04 47.33 31.63
CA ARG A 230 -19.47 47.37 31.99
C ARG A 230 -19.68 47.77 33.46
N ILE A 231 -18.87 47.25 34.38
CA ILE A 231 -18.91 47.60 35.81
C ILE A 231 -18.51 49.07 36.01
N ALA A 232 -17.45 49.53 35.35
CA ALA A 232 -17.03 50.94 35.40
C ALA A 232 -18.14 51.90 34.91
N ALA A 233 -18.79 51.58 33.78
CA ALA A 233 -19.90 52.37 33.25
C ALA A 233 -21.12 52.40 34.19
N LEU A 234 -21.44 51.27 34.86
CA LEU A 234 -22.51 51.23 35.87
C LEU A 234 -22.19 52.07 37.11
N ILE A 235 -20.94 52.02 37.60
CA ILE A 235 -20.49 52.83 38.73
C ILE A 235 -20.52 54.33 38.38
N GLU A 236 -20.08 54.71 37.19
CA GLU A 236 -20.11 56.11 36.75
C GLU A 236 -21.56 56.61 36.58
N HIS A 237 -22.45 55.80 36.01
CA HIS A 237 -23.87 56.15 35.88
C HIS A 237 -24.58 56.25 37.24
N ALA A 238 -24.24 55.40 38.21
CA ALA A 238 -24.74 55.53 39.58
C ALA A 238 -24.25 56.83 40.24
N ARG A 239 -22.97 57.18 40.05
CA ARG A 239 -22.34 58.38 40.61
C ARG A 239 -22.84 59.70 39.99
N ARG A 240 -23.45 59.67 38.80
CA ARG A 240 -24.09 60.84 38.17
C ARG A 240 -25.56 61.03 38.58
N ASN A 241 -26.15 60.06 39.27
CA ASN A 241 -27.57 60.03 39.66
C ASN A 241 -27.78 60.13 41.18
N ALA A 242 -26.75 60.56 41.92
CA ALA A 242 -26.72 60.72 43.37
C ALA A 242 -26.06 62.07 43.74
#